data_AF-A0A6P0INU1-F1
#
_entry.id   AF-A0A6P0INU1-F1
#
_cell.length_a   1.000
_cell.length_b   1.000
_cell.length_c   1.000
_cell.angle_alpha   90.00
_cell.angle_beta   90.00
_cell.angle_gamma   90.00
#
_symmetry.space_group_name_H-M   'P 1'
#
loop_
_entity.id
_entity.type
_entity.pdbx_description
1 polymer ?
#
loop_
_entity_poly.entity_id
_entity_poly.type
_entity_poly.pdbx_seq_one_letter_code
_entity_poly.pdbx_strand_id
1 'polypeptide(L)'
;LTRAGFTKFFFINGHGGNIATLKAAFSESYAHLSDLQIPNGETVQCRVANWFMCRSVYQLAKELYGDQEGSHATPSEVALTQYVYPEAIKQAPLSETVASGHKIYGAADFRRRYPDGRMGSNPALATPQHGKQFYELAVKELSGSYLEFMAAE
;
A
#
# COMPACT_ATOMS: atom_id res chain seq x y z
N LEU A 1 -8.59 20.99 7.20
CA LEU A 1 -7.41 21.29 6.35
C LEU A 1 -7.78 22.23 5.20
N THR A 2 -8.79 21.93 4.38
CA THR A 2 -9.23 22.84 3.30
C THR A 2 -9.62 24.24 3.80
N ARG A 3 -10.39 24.34 4.90
CA ARG A 3 -10.69 25.63 5.54
C ARG A 3 -9.46 26.43 5.96
N ALA A 4 -8.31 25.77 6.16
CA ALA A 4 -7.04 26.39 6.50
C ALA A 4 -6.15 26.68 5.27
N GLY A 5 -6.64 26.40 4.05
CA GLY A 5 -5.97 26.71 2.79
C GLY A 5 -5.28 25.53 2.10
N PHE A 6 -5.32 24.32 2.64
CA PHE A 6 -4.74 23.15 1.95
C PHE A 6 -5.60 22.70 0.77
N THR A 7 -5.00 22.56 -0.40
CA THR A 7 -5.68 22.13 -1.64
C THR A 7 -5.13 20.83 -2.21
N LYS A 8 -3.91 20.42 -1.85
CA LYS A 8 -3.27 19.18 -2.35
C LYS A 8 -3.17 18.15 -1.23
N PHE A 9 -3.83 17.01 -1.39
CA PHE A 9 -3.83 15.90 -0.43
C PHE A 9 -3.25 14.63 -1.07
N PHE A 10 -2.01 14.28 -0.70
CA PHE A 10 -1.31 13.11 -1.20
C PHE A 10 -1.27 12.01 -0.14
N PHE A 11 -2.04 10.95 -0.34
CA PHE A 11 -2.19 9.84 0.60
C PHE A 11 -1.22 8.71 0.23
N ILE A 12 -0.17 8.50 1.02
CA ILE A 12 0.67 7.31 0.92
C ILE A 12 -0.07 6.14 1.58
N ASN A 13 -0.40 5.12 0.80
CA ASN A 13 -1.23 4.00 1.24
C ASN A 13 -0.46 2.68 1.28
N GLY A 14 -0.61 1.95 2.38
CA GLY A 14 -0.01 0.63 2.58
C GLY A 14 -0.97 -0.55 2.42
N HIS A 15 -2.27 -0.31 2.23
CA HIS A 15 -3.27 -1.38 2.19
C HIS A 15 -4.17 -1.31 0.96
N GLY A 16 -4.14 -2.34 0.12
CA GLY A 16 -4.94 -2.41 -1.12
C GLY A 16 -6.44 -2.23 -0.91
N GLY A 17 -6.99 -2.73 0.21
CA GLY A 17 -8.41 -2.60 0.54
C GLY A 17 -8.90 -1.15 0.69
N ASN A 18 -7.98 -0.20 0.93
CA ASN A 18 -8.34 1.22 1.06
C ASN A 18 -8.53 1.92 -0.30
N ILE A 19 -8.00 1.38 -1.40
CA ILE A 19 -7.92 2.13 -2.67
C ILE A 19 -9.31 2.53 -3.18
N ALA A 20 -10.26 1.60 -3.19
CA ALA A 20 -11.61 1.86 -3.67
C ALA A 20 -12.34 2.87 -2.76
N THR A 21 -12.28 2.66 -1.45
CA THR A 21 -12.94 3.52 -0.46
C THR A 21 -12.32 4.92 -0.41
N LEU A 22 -11.01 5.06 -0.52
CA LEU A 22 -10.34 6.36 -0.62
C LEU A 22 -10.80 7.12 -1.86
N LYS A 23 -10.86 6.45 -3.02
CA LYS A 23 -11.36 7.09 -4.24
C LYS A 23 -12.82 7.53 -4.12
N ALA A 24 -13.67 6.70 -3.52
CA ALA A 24 -15.05 7.08 -3.22
C ALA A 24 -15.12 8.29 -2.28
N ALA A 25 -14.32 8.29 -1.21
CA ALA A 25 -14.24 9.39 -0.25
C ALA A 25 -13.73 10.69 -0.88
N PHE A 26 -12.83 10.61 -1.88
CA PHE A 26 -12.39 11.80 -2.63
C PHE A 26 -13.55 12.41 -3.40
N SER A 27 -14.31 11.61 -4.16
CA SER A 27 -15.50 12.08 -4.89
C SER A 27 -16.55 12.70 -3.95
N GLU A 28 -16.83 12.05 -2.82
CA GLU A 28 -17.75 12.56 -1.81
C GLU A 28 -17.24 13.87 -1.19
N SER A 29 -15.94 13.96 -0.92
CA SER A 29 -15.32 15.18 -0.39
C SER A 29 -15.44 16.35 -1.35
N TYR A 30 -15.24 16.15 -2.66
CA TYR A 30 -15.36 17.23 -3.64
C TYR A 30 -16.78 17.79 -3.72
N ALA A 31 -17.79 16.90 -3.76
CA ALA A 31 -19.18 17.32 -3.70
C ALA A 31 -19.49 18.10 -2.42
N HIS A 32 -19.05 17.58 -1.27
CA HIS A 32 -19.27 18.22 0.03
C HIS A 32 -18.60 19.59 0.15
N LEU A 33 -17.38 19.76 -0.38
CA LEU A 33 -16.69 21.05 -0.42
C LEU A 33 -17.43 22.08 -1.28
N SER A 34 -18.00 21.64 -2.41
CA SER A 34 -18.85 22.46 -3.27
C SER A 34 -20.15 22.88 -2.57
N ASP A 35 -20.84 21.94 -1.93
CA ASP A 35 -22.09 22.20 -1.20
C ASP A 35 -21.90 23.22 -0.06
N LEU A 36 -20.77 23.11 0.64
CA LEU A 36 -20.39 24.03 1.72
C LEU A 36 -19.83 25.37 1.20
N GLN A 37 -19.65 25.54 -0.11
CA GLN A 37 -19.05 26.72 -0.72
C GLN A 37 -17.72 27.10 -0.05
N ILE A 38 -16.87 26.09 0.22
CA ILE A 38 -15.57 26.33 0.84
C ILE A 38 -14.72 27.18 -0.12
N PRO A 39 -14.11 28.29 0.34
CA PRO A 39 -13.19 29.07 -0.50
C PRO A 39 -12.08 28.17 -1.07
N ASN A 40 -11.88 28.25 -2.39
CA ASN A 40 -10.96 27.41 -3.16
C ASN A 40 -11.27 25.91 -3.11
N GLY A 41 -12.48 25.51 -2.71
CA GLY A 41 -12.90 24.11 -2.60
C GLY A 41 -12.82 23.36 -3.93
N GLU A 42 -13.07 24.06 -5.03
CA GLU A 42 -12.97 23.58 -6.42
C GLU A 42 -11.53 23.27 -6.86
N THR A 43 -10.53 23.83 -6.17
CA THR A 43 -9.11 23.58 -6.44
C THR A 43 -8.56 22.39 -5.66
N VAL A 44 -9.37 21.78 -4.78
CA VAL A 44 -8.92 20.66 -3.96
C VAL A 44 -8.72 19.42 -4.81
N GLN A 45 -7.54 18.82 -4.69
CA GLN A 45 -7.16 17.59 -5.35
C GLN A 45 -6.67 16.57 -4.32
N CYS A 46 -7.07 15.32 -4.51
CA CYS A 46 -6.65 14.19 -3.68
C CYS A 46 -6.04 13.12 -4.58
N ARG A 47 -4.91 12.55 -4.16
CA ARG A 47 -4.24 11.45 -4.85
C ARG A 47 -3.88 10.37 -3.84
N VAL A 48 -4.19 9.12 -4.16
CA VAL A 48 -3.69 7.96 -3.42
C VAL A 48 -2.50 7.37 -4.16
N ALA A 49 -1.39 7.16 -3.45
CA ALA A 49 -0.18 6.55 -3.97
C ALA A 49 0.16 5.32 -3.13
N ASN A 50 0.14 4.14 -3.75
CA ASN A 50 0.33 2.87 -3.08
C ASN A 50 1.79 2.45 -3.21
N TRP A 51 2.54 2.38 -2.10
CA TRP A 51 3.98 2.10 -2.16
C TRP A 51 4.27 0.73 -2.81
N PHE A 52 3.41 -0.27 -2.54
CA PHE A 52 3.52 -1.62 -3.09
C PHE A 52 3.20 -1.69 -4.60
N MET A 53 2.69 -0.61 -5.20
CA MET A 53 2.48 -0.48 -6.65
C MET A 53 3.58 0.34 -7.35
N CYS A 54 4.55 0.88 -6.60
CA CYS A 54 5.71 1.52 -7.21
C CYS A 54 6.42 0.54 -8.14
N ARG A 55 6.78 0.98 -9.34
CA ARG A 55 7.37 0.10 -10.36
C ARG A 55 8.70 -0.46 -9.87
N SER A 56 9.51 0.38 -9.23
CA SER A 56 10.81 -0.03 -8.69
C SER A 56 10.66 -1.06 -7.55
N VAL A 57 9.66 -0.88 -6.67
CA VAL A 57 9.33 -1.83 -5.60
C VAL A 57 8.89 -3.17 -6.19
N TYR A 58 7.98 -3.16 -7.17
CA TYR A 58 7.53 -4.38 -7.84
C TYR A 58 8.68 -5.13 -8.52
N GLN A 59 9.57 -4.41 -9.21
CA GLN A 59 10.72 -5.01 -9.88
C GLN A 59 11.65 -5.70 -8.88
N LEU A 60 11.99 -5.02 -7.78
CA LEU A 60 12.82 -5.62 -6.73
C LEU A 60 12.15 -6.83 -6.08
N ALA A 61 10.83 -6.77 -5.81
CA ALA A 61 10.11 -7.91 -5.25
C ALA A 61 10.13 -9.12 -6.19
N LYS A 62 9.98 -8.89 -7.50
CA LYS A 62 10.09 -9.94 -8.50
C LYS A 62 11.50 -10.54 -8.58
N GLU A 63 12.54 -9.71 -8.49
CA GLU A 63 13.93 -10.16 -8.48
C GLU A 63 14.28 -10.99 -7.25
N LEU A 64 13.81 -10.59 -6.07
CA LEU A 64 14.14 -11.25 -4.81
C LEU A 64 13.28 -12.49 -4.54
N TYR A 65 11.99 -12.46 -4.92
CA TYR A 65 11.01 -13.45 -4.45
C TYR A 65 10.30 -14.21 -5.57
N GLY A 66 10.39 -13.74 -6.83
CA GLY A 66 9.74 -14.37 -7.97
C GLY A 66 8.23 -14.57 -7.73
N ASP A 67 7.76 -15.79 -7.98
CA ASP A 67 6.34 -16.15 -7.80
C ASP A 67 5.94 -16.36 -6.33
N GLN A 68 6.87 -16.24 -5.38
CA GLN A 68 6.60 -16.36 -3.93
C GLN A 68 6.34 -15.01 -3.25
N GLU A 69 6.27 -13.90 -4.01
CA GLU A 69 5.83 -12.60 -3.50
C GLU A 69 4.36 -12.66 -3.02
N GLY A 70 3.48 -13.22 -3.84
CA GLY A 70 2.05 -13.34 -3.51
C GLY A 70 1.28 -12.02 -3.54
N SER A 71 0.24 -11.92 -2.72
CA SER A 71 -0.70 -10.78 -2.71
C SER A 71 -1.06 -10.25 -1.33
N HIS A 72 -0.73 -10.98 -0.25
CA HIS A 72 -0.97 -10.55 1.13
C HIS A 72 -0.04 -11.30 2.08
N ALA A 73 0.47 -10.61 3.11
CA ALA A 73 1.58 -11.08 3.94
C ALA A 73 2.81 -11.43 3.07
N THR A 74 3.08 -10.56 2.12
CA THR A 74 4.16 -10.65 1.13
C THR A 74 5.54 -10.56 1.80
N PRO A 75 6.57 -11.22 1.27
CA PRO A 75 7.93 -11.02 1.76
C PRO A 75 8.42 -9.57 1.62
N SER A 76 7.98 -8.81 0.61
CA SER A 76 8.37 -7.39 0.48
C SER A 76 7.84 -6.51 1.62
N GLU A 77 6.56 -6.61 1.98
CA GLU A 77 5.99 -5.83 3.08
C GLU A 77 6.54 -6.29 4.44
N VAL A 78 6.71 -7.61 4.62
CA VAL A 78 7.31 -8.14 5.84
C VAL A 78 8.76 -7.67 5.96
N ALA A 79 9.56 -7.72 4.90
CA ALA A 79 10.94 -7.22 4.90
C ALA A 79 11.00 -5.74 5.30
N LEU A 80 10.13 -4.91 4.75
CA LEU A 80 10.01 -3.50 5.12
C LEU A 80 9.72 -3.34 6.62
N THR A 81 8.77 -4.11 7.18
CA THR A 81 8.51 -4.05 8.63
C THR A 81 9.69 -4.53 9.48
N GLN A 82 10.44 -5.54 9.04
CA GLN A 82 11.63 -6.02 9.74
C GLN A 82 12.76 -4.99 9.75
N TYR A 83 12.87 -4.18 8.69
CA TYR A 83 13.80 -3.05 8.64
C TYR A 83 13.43 -1.95 9.62
N VAL A 84 12.15 -1.58 9.67
CA VAL A 84 11.65 -0.50 10.54
C VAL A 84 11.61 -0.92 12.02
N TYR A 85 11.26 -2.17 12.29
CA TYR A 85 11.08 -2.73 13.63
C TYR A 85 11.89 -4.03 13.80
N PRO A 86 13.24 -3.96 13.78
CA PRO A 86 14.10 -5.15 13.87
C PRO A 86 13.92 -5.92 15.20
N GLU A 87 13.49 -5.26 16.27
CA GLU A 87 13.16 -5.87 17.55
C GLU A 87 11.85 -6.69 17.53
N ALA A 88 11.01 -6.49 16.52
CA ALA A 88 9.68 -7.11 16.41
C ALA A 88 9.63 -8.28 15.43
N ILE A 89 10.77 -8.71 14.87
CA ILE A 89 10.86 -9.84 13.93
C ILE A 89 10.25 -11.09 14.58
N LYS A 90 9.30 -11.71 13.88
CA LYS A 90 8.57 -12.88 14.38
C LYS A 90 9.21 -14.17 13.89
N GLN A 91 9.25 -15.15 14.77
CA GLN A 91 9.56 -16.54 14.44
C GLN A 91 8.31 -17.37 14.69
N ALA A 92 7.70 -17.86 13.61
CA ALA A 92 6.51 -18.69 13.65
C ALA A 92 6.55 -19.69 12.50
N PRO A 93 6.04 -20.92 12.70
CA PRO A 93 5.95 -21.88 11.61
C PRO A 93 4.98 -21.37 10.54
N LEU A 94 5.37 -21.52 9.28
CA LEU A 94 4.51 -21.31 8.12
C LEU A 94 4.18 -22.67 7.51
N SER A 95 2.93 -22.84 7.08
CA SER A 95 2.55 -24.05 6.33
C SER A 95 3.36 -24.14 5.03
N GLU A 96 3.85 -25.34 4.68
CA GLU A 96 4.63 -25.54 3.45
C GLU A 96 3.84 -25.15 2.20
N THR A 97 2.55 -25.51 2.16
CA THR A 97 1.63 -25.10 1.11
C THR A 97 0.96 -23.78 1.46
N VAL A 98 0.97 -22.83 0.53
CA VAL A 98 0.23 -21.56 0.63
C VAL A 98 -0.87 -21.51 -0.44
N ALA A 99 -2.09 -21.15 -0.02
CA ALA A 99 -3.21 -20.99 -0.94
C ALA A 99 -3.03 -19.74 -1.81
N SER A 100 -3.39 -19.82 -3.09
CA SER A 100 -3.19 -18.73 -4.07
C SER A 100 -4.34 -18.63 -5.07
N GLY A 101 -4.43 -17.51 -5.79
CA GLY A 101 -5.32 -17.34 -6.94
C GLY A 101 -6.83 -17.22 -6.63
N HIS A 102 -7.25 -17.20 -5.36
CA HIS A 102 -8.66 -17.02 -5.03
C HIS A 102 -9.07 -15.54 -4.97
N LYS A 103 -10.33 -15.27 -5.31
CA LYS A 103 -10.94 -13.94 -5.16
C LYS A 103 -11.20 -13.61 -3.68
N ILE A 104 -11.26 -12.32 -3.35
CA ILE A 104 -11.56 -11.81 -2.01
C ILE A 104 -13.06 -11.49 -1.90
N TYR A 105 -13.72 -12.00 -0.86
CA TYR A 105 -15.14 -11.77 -0.56
C TYR A 105 -15.33 -11.46 0.94
N GLY A 106 -16.33 -12.07 1.60
CA GLY A 106 -16.56 -11.90 3.03
C GLY A 106 -15.50 -12.59 3.90
N ALA A 107 -15.32 -12.12 5.13
CA ALA A 107 -14.27 -12.57 6.04
C ALA A 107 -14.26 -14.09 6.31
N ALA A 108 -15.43 -14.70 6.47
CA ALA A 108 -15.54 -16.15 6.66
C ALA A 108 -15.07 -16.96 5.44
N ASP A 109 -15.39 -16.48 4.22
CA ASP A 109 -14.91 -17.08 2.97
C ASP A 109 -13.41 -16.85 2.78
N PHE A 110 -12.91 -15.66 3.13
CA PHE A 110 -11.49 -15.36 3.12
C PHE A 110 -10.70 -16.34 3.98
N ARG A 111 -11.09 -16.53 5.25
CA ARG A 111 -10.43 -17.50 6.16
C ARG A 111 -10.51 -18.93 5.63
N ARG A 112 -11.62 -19.30 4.99
CA ARG A 112 -11.76 -20.64 4.37
C ARG A 112 -10.79 -20.83 3.20
N ARG A 113 -10.57 -19.79 2.38
CA ARG A 113 -9.66 -19.82 1.21
C ARG A 113 -8.19 -19.67 1.60
N TYR A 114 -7.91 -18.91 2.65
CA TYR A 114 -6.58 -18.57 3.13
C TYR A 114 -6.48 -18.87 4.64
N PRO A 115 -6.30 -20.14 5.04
CA PRO A 115 -6.45 -20.56 6.44
C PRO A 115 -5.45 -19.92 7.42
N ASP A 116 -4.22 -19.68 6.98
CA ASP A 116 -3.18 -18.97 7.75
C ASP A 116 -3.09 -17.48 7.39
N GLY A 117 -4.04 -16.98 6.59
CA GLY A 117 -4.15 -15.60 6.15
C GLY A 117 -3.28 -15.23 4.94
N ARG A 118 -2.25 -16.01 4.60
CA ARG A 118 -1.36 -15.70 3.46
C ARG A 118 -2.08 -15.90 2.13
N MET A 119 -1.75 -15.07 1.15
CA MET A 119 -2.25 -15.19 -0.22
C MET A 119 -1.08 -15.39 -1.19
N GLY A 120 -0.71 -16.64 -1.46
CA GLY A 120 0.37 -17.01 -2.38
C GLY A 120 1.77 -16.55 -1.98
N SER A 121 1.97 -16.12 -0.73
CA SER A 121 3.20 -15.47 -0.28
C SER A 121 4.07 -16.36 0.60
N ASN A 122 5.39 -16.17 0.49
CA ASN A 122 6.38 -16.75 1.41
C ASN A 122 7.14 -15.65 2.18
N PRO A 123 6.57 -15.14 3.29
CA PRO A 123 7.22 -14.10 4.09
C PRO A 123 8.50 -14.54 4.81
N ALA A 124 8.84 -15.84 4.83
CA ALA A 124 10.10 -16.31 5.40
C ALA A 124 11.33 -15.88 4.57
N LEU A 125 11.15 -15.43 3.33
CA LEU A 125 12.22 -14.87 2.48
C LEU A 125 12.59 -13.43 2.85
N ALA A 126 11.79 -12.78 3.71
CA ALA A 126 12.01 -11.42 4.14
C ALA A 126 13.28 -11.30 5.01
N THR A 127 14.06 -10.24 4.75
CA THR A 127 15.19 -9.83 5.60
C THR A 127 15.12 -8.32 5.84
N PRO A 128 15.67 -7.80 6.97
CA PRO A 128 15.76 -6.36 7.19
C PRO A 128 16.56 -5.64 6.08
N GLN A 129 17.54 -6.31 5.48
CA GLN A 129 18.35 -5.77 4.39
C GLN A 129 17.49 -5.54 3.13
N HIS A 130 16.65 -6.51 2.75
CA HIS A 130 15.67 -6.33 1.69
C HIS A 130 14.71 -5.18 2.03
N GLY A 131 14.28 -5.08 3.29
CA GLY A 131 13.40 -4.02 3.77
C GLY A 131 13.96 -2.61 3.56
N LYS A 132 15.26 -2.42 3.84
CA LYS A 132 15.94 -1.14 3.56
C LYS A 132 15.90 -0.79 2.08
N GLN A 133 16.11 -1.76 1.19
CA GLN A 133 16.06 -1.53 -0.25
C GLN A 133 14.63 -1.12 -0.70
N PHE A 134 13.60 -1.80 -0.22
CA PHE A 134 12.20 -1.42 -0.50
C PHE A 134 11.87 -0.02 0.02
N TYR A 135 12.30 0.30 1.25
CA TYR A 135 12.12 1.63 1.83
C TYR A 135 12.73 2.72 0.94
N GLU A 136 13.99 2.56 0.53
CA GLU A 136 14.71 3.55 -0.28
C GLU A 136 14.06 3.73 -1.66
N LEU A 137 13.64 2.65 -2.31
CA LEU A 137 12.94 2.70 -3.60
C LEU A 137 11.58 3.39 -3.48
N ALA A 138 10.77 3.00 -2.48
CA ALA A 138 9.46 3.60 -2.25
C ALA A 138 9.57 5.10 -1.93
N VAL A 139 10.49 5.49 -1.04
CA VAL A 139 10.73 6.91 -0.71
C VAL A 139 11.14 7.69 -1.95
N LYS A 140 12.06 7.17 -2.77
CA LYS A 140 12.51 7.84 -3.99
C LYS A 140 11.37 8.04 -5.00
N GLU A 141 10.63 6.98 -5.31
CA GLU A 141 9.57 7.02 -6.35
C GLU A 141 8.36 7.85 -5.89
N LEU A 142 7.95 7.70 -4.62
CA LEU A 142 6.83 8.47 -4.07
C LEU A 142 7.18 9.95 -3.88
N SER A 143 8.43 10.29 -3.58
CA SER A 143 8.88 11.69 -3.54
C SER A 143 8.74 12.35 -4.90
N GLY A 144 9.16 11.66 -5.97
CA GLY A 144 8.94 12.13 -7.35
C GLY A 144 7.46 12.30 -7.67
N SER A 145 6.65 11.28 -7.37
CA SER A 145 5.20 11.31 -7.60
C SER A 145 4.48 12.43 -6.83
N TYR A 146 4.96 12.74 -5.62
CA TYR A 146 4.47 13.85 -4.81
C TYR A 146 4.82 15.21 -5.44
N LEU A 147 6.08 15.41 -5.85
CA LEU A 147 6.50 16.66 -6.49
C LEU A 147 5.75 16.90 -7.80
N GLU A 148 5.54 15.86 -8.61
CA GLU A 148 4.69 15.91 -9.81
C GLU A 148 3.24 16.29 -9.48
N PHE A 149 2.67 15.72 -8.42
CA PHE A 149 1.32 16.08 -7.97
C PHE A 149 1.21 17.54 -7.52
N MET A 150 2.24 18.04 -6.83
CA MET A 150 2.31 19.42 -6.36
C MET A 150 2.49 20.42 -7.51
N ALA A 151 3.21 20.04 -8.57
CA ALA A 151 3.45 20.87 -9.74
C ALA A 151 2.32 20.84 -10.78
N ALA A 152 1.47 19.81 -10.77
CA ALA A 152 0.31 19.72 -11.64
C ALA A 152 -0.71 20.81 -11.32
N GLU A 153 -1.28 21.44 -12.35
CA GLU A 153 -2.40 22.39 -12.22
C GLU A 153 -3.66 21.72 -11.67
#